data_AF-A0A2C9KNS3-F1
#
_entry.id   AF-A0A2C9KNS3-F1
#
_cell.length_a   1.000
_cell.length_b   1.000
_cell.length_c   1.000
_cell.angle_alpha   90.00
_cell.angle_beta   90.00
_cell.angle_gamma   90.00
#
_symmetry.space_group_name_H-M   'P 1'
#
loop_
_entity.id
_entity.type
_entity.pdbx_description
1 polymer ?
#
loop_
_entity_poly.entity_id
_entity_poly.type
_entity_poly.pdbx_seq_one_letter_code
_entity_poly.pdbx_strand_id
1 'polypeptide(L)'
;MGQLTSRQEIIHKEVGDPKMRNWLCANMAIREVSKHVARCVHIHIAEVHKSMRHALGDCGVCIKNCSGAGTERPWCTSCDRWRKEILSICAPHYRNQINWSRLHSSQWQINPYEVARAFIPRAHRLYYKSADFHEDFRFTLSFIENTREISVPKGLREKLWQCRGRVKRKNLRMRMSDEELQGTIEALTEFVSLPVFGDSESLVAKINSLLNSHENDDGCSIM
;
A
#
# COMPACT_ATOMS: atom_id res chain seq x y z
N MET A 1 -14.10 -42.91 -19.28
CA MET A 1 -13.80 -43.01 -17.84
C MET A 1 -12.86 -41.87 -17.48
N GLY A 2 -13.37 -40.79 -16.88
CA GLY A 2 -12.55 -39.64 -16.49
C GLY A 2 -11.89 -39.92 -15.15
N GLN A 3 -10.56 -39.94 -15.11
CA GLN A 3 -9.82 -40.02 -13.85
C GLN A 3 -10.13 -38.77 -13.02
N LEU A 4 -10.78 -38.99 -11.87
CA LEU A 4 -10.83 -38.02 -10.77
C LEU A 4 -9.40 -37.90 -10.24
N THR A 5 -8.63 -36.95 -10.79
CA THR A 5 -7.33 -36.58 -10.23
C THR A 5 -7.55 -36.11 -8.81
N SER A 6 -6.78 -36.65 -7.86
CA SER A 6 -6.94 -36.27 -6.46
C SER A 6 -6.58 -34.80 -6.30
N ARG A 7 -7.23 -34.09 -5.37
CA ARG A 7 -6.93 -32.69 -5.08
C ARG A 7 -5.44 -32.45 -4.76
N GLN A 8 -4.78 -33.46 -4.17
CA GLN A 8 -3.35 -33.44 -3.87
C GLN A 8 -2.49 -33.50 -5.14
N GLU A 9 -2.84 -34.31 -6.13
CA GLU A 9 -2.14 -34.36 -7.43
C GLU A 9 -2.26 -33.05 -8.19
N ILE A 10 -3.43 -32.41 -8.16
CA ILE A 10 -3.65 -31.09 -8.76
C ILE A 10 -2.77 -30.05 -8.07
N ILE A 11 -2.73 -30.04 -6.74
CA ILE A 11 -1.88 -29.13 -5.97
C ILE A 11 -0.39 -29.38 -6.29
N HIS A 12 0.07 -30.64 -6.30
CA HIS A 12 1.46 -30.96 -6.63
C HIS A 12 1.83 -30.52 -8.05
N LYS A 13 0.94 -30.72 -9.02
CA LYS A 13 1.16 -30.31 -10.40
C LYS A 13 1.21 -28.79 -10.55
N GLU A 14 0.34 -28.07 -9.87
CA GLU A 14 0.29 -26.60 -9.90
C GLU A 14 1.48 -25.99 -9.14
N VAL A 15 1.84 -26.52 -7.97
CA VAL A 15 3.04 -26.10 -7.23
C VAL A 15 4.33 -26.50 -7.95
N GLY A 16 4.30 -27.55 -8.77
CA GLY A 16 5.42 -27.96 -9.64
C GLY A 16 5.62 -27.08 -10.87
N ASP A 17 4.63 -26.26 -11.26
CA ASP A 17 4.76 -25.32 -12.38
C ASP A 17 5.69 -24.16 -11.99
N PRO A 18 6.83 -23.98 -12.69
CA PRO A 18 7.75 -22.86 -12.41
C PRO A 18 7.04 -21.50 -12.44
N LYS A 19 6.05 -21.33 -13.32
CA LYS A 19 5.33 -20.05 -13.43
C LYS A 19 4.46 -19.77 -12.21
N MET A 20 3.90 -20.80 -11.59
CA MET A 20 3.12 -20.64 -10.36
C MET A 20 4.03 -20.39 -9.16
N ARG A 21 5.18 -21.05 -9.08
CA ARG A 21 6.20 -20.75 -8.08
C ARG A 21 6.66 -19.29 -8.17
N ASN A 22 6.95 -18.80 -9.37
CA ASN A 22 7.34 -17.41 -9.60
C ASN A 22 6.27 -16.43 -9.12
N TRP A 23 4.99 -16.74 -9.40
CA TRP A 23 3.89 -15.95 -8.90
C TRP A 23 3.81 -15.94 -7.36
N LEU A 24 4.05 -17.08 -6.71
CA LEU A 24 4.12 -17.19 -5.24
C LEU A 24 5.28 -16.38 -4.67
N CYS A 25 6.49 -16.50 -5.25
CA CYS A 25 7.67 -15.72 -4.85
C CYS A 25 7.41 -14.22 -4.98
N ALA A 26 6.84 -13.77 -6.11
CA ALA A 26 6.48 -12.37 -6.29
C ALA A 26 5.44 -11.89 -5.27
N ASN A 27 4.44 -12.73 -4.93
CA ASN A 27 3.46 -12.43 -3.91
C ASN A 27 4.10 -12.25 -2.52
N MET A 28 5.00 -13.17 -2.15
CA MET A 28 5.77 -13.10 -0.91
C MET A 28 6.62 -11.84 -0.85
N ALA A 29 7.36 -11.51 -1.92
CA ALA A 29 8.18 -10.31 -2.01
C ALA A 29 7.34 -9.04 -1.82
N ILE A 30 6.20 -8.93 -2.52
CA ILE A 30 5.29 -7.78 -2.38
C ILE A 30 4.77 -7.68 -0.94
N ARG A 31 4.42 -8.80 -0.29
CA ARG A 31 3.92 -8.80 1.10
C ARG A 31 4.98 -8.33 2.08
N GLU A 32 6.21 -8.81 1.96
CA GLU A 32 7.31 -8.41 2.85
C GLU A 32 7.68 -6.93 2.67
N VAL A 33 7.75 -6.46 1.43
CA VAL A 33 7.95 -5.04 1.11
C VAL A 33 6.79 -4.19 1.63
N SER A 34 5.55 -4.64 1.44
CA SER A 34 4.36 -3.94 1.96
C SER A 34 4.43 -3.75 3.47
N LYS A 35 4.81 -4.79 4.23
CA LYS A 35 4.96 -4.70 5.70
C LYS A 35 6.05 -3.73 6.13
N HIS A 36 7.18 -3.71 5.43
CA HIS A 36 8.28 -2.77 5.71
C HIS A 36 7.84 -1.34 5.45
N VAL A 37 7.35 -1.07 4.25
CA VAL A 37 7.00 0.28 3.81
C VAL A 37 5.77 0.81 4.55
N ALA A 38 4.81 -0.05 4.91
CA ALA A 38 3.67 0.34 5.73
C ALA A 38 4.14 0.90 7.09
N ARG A 39 5.16 0.30 7.73
CA ARG A 39 5.72 0.80 9.00
C ARG A 39 6.29 2.22 8.84
N CYS A 40 7.06 2.47 7.78
CA CYS A 40 7.58 3.79 7.48
C CYS A 40 6.45 4.80 7.21
N VAL A 41 5.45 4.40 6.41
CA VAL A 41 4.28 5.25 6.11
C VAL A 41 3.46 5.57 7.36
N HIS A 42 3.32 4.64 8.31
CA HIS A 42 2.66 4.90 9.59
C HIS A 42 3.36 6.00 10.39
N ILE A 43 4.69 5.97 10.43
CA ILE A 43 5.50 7.00 11.10
C ILE A 43 5.25 8.35 10.43
N HIS A 44 5.36 8.42 9.10
CA HIS A 44 5.09 9.66 8.36
C HIS A 44 3.66 10.17 8.53
N ILE A 45 2.65 9.30 8.53
CA ILE A 45 1.26 9.69 8.79
C ILE A 45 1.14 10.37 10.17
N ALA A 46 1.80 9.82 11.20
CA ALA A 46 1.78 10.37 12.54
C ALA A 46 2.53 11.72 12.62
N GLU A 47 3.69 11.83 11.96
CA GLU A 47 4.50 13.07 11.90
C GLU A 47 3.77 14.19 11.18
N VAL A 48 3.21 13.91 9.99
CA VAL A 48 2.40 14.85 9.22
C VAL A 48 1.23 15.36 10.05
N HIS A 49 0.51 14.45 10.71
CA HIS A 49 -0.59 14.82 11.58
C HIS A 49 -0.15 15.71 12.75
N LYS A 50 0.98 15.38 13.38
CA LYS A 50 1.57 16.20 14.46
C LYS A 50 1.95 17.60 13.94
N SER A 51 2.56 17.68 12.76
CA SER A 51 2.93 18.94 12.11
C SER A 51 1.69 19.80 11.80
N MET A 52 0.65 19.21 11.22
CA MET A 52 -0.62 19.90 10.96
C MET A 52 -1.26 20.41 12.25
N ARG A 53 -1.31 19.59 13.31
CA ARG A 53 -1.85 20.04 14.61
C ARG A 53 -1.07 21.23 15.16
N HIS A 54 0.26 21.18 15.07
CA HIS A 54 1.10 22.29 15.52
C HIS A 54 0.84 23.57 14.71
N ALA A 55 0.74 23.48 13.38
CA ALA A 55 0.43 24.61 12.51
C ALA A 55 -0.96 25.20 12.77
N LEU A 56 -1.93 24.34 13.13
CA LEU A 56 -3.31 24.74 13.38
C LEU A 56 -3.55 25.29 14.79
N GLY A 57 -2.71 24.94 15.76
CA GLY A 57 -2.86 25.32 17.17
C GLY A 57 -4.15 24.75 17.78
N ASP A 58 -4.78 25.51 18.68
CA ASP A 58 -6.02 25.14 19.36
C ASP A 58 -7.27 25.30 18.46
N CYS A 59 -7.23 24.75 17.25
CA CYS A 59 -8.45 24.59 16.48
C CYS A 59 -9.36 23.58 17.19
N GLY A 60 -10.59 23.99 17.56
CA GLY A 60 -11.54 23.10 18.20
C GLY A 60 -12.00 21.95 17.29
N VAL A 61 -12.44 20.85 17.88
CA VAL A 61 -12.96 19.67 17.17
C VAL A 61 -14.26 20.01 16.44
N CYS A 62 -14.41 19.53 15.21
CA CYS A 62 -15.66 19.65 14.48
C CYS A 62 -16.75 18.73 15.05
N ILE A 63 -17.80 19.30 15.63
CA ILE A 63 -18.93 18.52 16.17
C ILE A 63 -19.90 18.08 15.05
N LYS A 64 -20.02 18.88 13.98
CA LYS A 64 -21.04 18.68 12.93
C LYS A 64 -20.60 17.77 11.77
N ASN A 65 -19.36 17.27 11.79
CA ASN A 65 -18.77 16.48 10.72
C ASN A 65 -18.96 17.10 9.31
N CYS A 66 -18.46 18.33 9.10
CA CYS A 66 -18.63 19.09 7.86
C CYS A 66 -18.27 18.31 6.60
N SER A 67 -17.25 17.43 6.65
CA SER A 67 -16.83 16.64 5.50
C SER A 67 -17.94 15.74 4.96
N GLY A 68 -18.77 15.16 5.83
CA GLY A 68 -19.87 14.27 5.45
C GLY A 68 -21.06 14.96 4.81
N ALA A 69 -21.22 16.28 4.99
CA ALA A 69 -22.32 17.06 4.42
C ALA A 69 -22.08 17.49 2.95
N GLY A 70 -20.92 17.14 2.38
CA GLY A 70 -20.59 17.45 0.99
C GLY A 70 -20.58 18.97 0.71
N THR A 71 -21.27 19.39 -0.35
CA THR A 71 -21.39 20.80 -0.76
C THR A 71 -22.59 21.52 -0.14
N GLU A 72 -23.46 20.79 0.57
CA GLU A 72 -24.74 21.33 1.06
C GLU A 72 -24.59 22.26 2.26
N ARG A 73 -23.46 22.19 2.97
CA ARG A 73 -23.21 23.00 4.16
C ARG A 73 -21.85 23.67 4.11
N PRO A 74 -21.74 24.93 4.54
CA PRO A 74 -20.46 25.59 4.66
C PRO A 74 -19.59 24.87 5.69
N TRP A 75 -18.29 24.87 5.42
CA TRP A 75 -17.28 24.31 6.30
C TRP A 75 -17.13 25.22 7.52
N CYS A 76 -17.07 24.66 8.73
CA CYS A 76 -16.70 25.47 9.89
C CYS A 76 -15.23 25.88 9.81
N THR A 77 -14.85 26.93 10.53
CA THR A 77 -13.49 27.49 10.53
C THR A 77 -12.41 26.43 10.78
N SER A 78 -12.62 25.53 11.75
CA SER A 78 -11.68 24.43 12.03
C SER A 78 -11.51 23.50 10.82
N CYS A 79 -12.62 23.03 10.23
CA CYS A 79 -12.57 22.12 9.08
C CYS A 79 -11.94 22.78 7.86
N ASP A 80 -12.21 24.06 7.61
CA ASP A 80 -11.61 24.79 6.49
C ASP A 80 -10.09 24.88 6.63
N ARG A 81 -9.59 25.18 7.84
CA ARG A 81 -8.14 25.20 8.11
C ARG A 81 -7.51 23.82 7.94
N TRP A 82 -8.10 22.77 8.51
CA TRP A 82 -7.64 21.40 8.29
C TRP A 82 -7.63 20.99 6.81
N ARG A 83 -8.67 21.36 6.06
CA ARG A 83 -8.75 21.09 4.62
C ARG A 83 -7.60 21.76 3.87
N LYS A 84 -7.26 23.01 4.22
CA LYS A 84 -6.13 23.73 3.63
C LYS A 84 -4.81 23.02 3.91
N GLU A 85 -4.58 22.57 5.14
CA GLU A 85 -3.39 21.79 5.50
C GLU A 85 -3.31 20.47 4.71
N ILE A 86 -4.41 19.70 4.65
CA ILE A 86 -4.49 18.45 3.86
C ILE A 86 -4.18 18.71 2.38
N LEU A 87 -4.71 19.78 1.81
CA LEU A 87 -4.48 20.14 0.41
C LEU A 87 -3.04 20.63 0.14
N SER A 88 -2.38 21.22 1.14
CA SER A 88 -1.03 21.76 1.00
C SER A 88 0.01 20.66 0.68
N ILE A 89 -0.13 19.52 1.35
CA ILE A 89 0.71 18.33 1.17
C ILE A 89 0.17 17.37 0.10
N CYS A 90 -1.02 17.65 -0.46
CA CYS A 90 -1.60 16.83 -1.52
C CYS A 90 -0.88 17.05 -2.85
N ALA A 91 -0.59 15.96 -3.55
CA ALA A 91 -0.02 15.99 -4.88
C ALA A 91 -0.93 16.78 -5.84
N PRO A 92 -0.38 17.67 -6.71
CA PRO A 92 -1.20 18.57 -7.52
C PRO A 92 -2.27 17.87 -8.37
N HIS A 93 -1.93 16.70 -8.94
CA HIS A 93 -2.83 15.91 -9.78
C HIS A 93 -4.00 15.26 -9.01
N TYR A 94 -3.92 15.20 -7.68
CA TYR A 94 -4.86 14.47 -6.84
C TYR A 94 -5.79 15.38 -6.00
N ARG A 95 -5.47 16.67 -5.86
CA ARG A 95 -6.24 17.64 -5.03
C ARG A 95 -7.75 17.61 -5.25
N ASN A 96 -8.18 17.53 -6.50
CA ASN A 96 -9.59 17.55 -6.89
C ASN A 96 -10.27 16.16 -6.81
N GLN A 97 -9.50 15.10 -6.52
CA GLN A 97 -9.98 13.72 -6.45
C GLN A 97 -10.32 13.28 -5.01
N ILE A 98 -9.99 14.10 -4.01
CA ILE A 98 -10.29 13.81 -2.61
C ILE A 98 -11.81 13.76 -2.43
N ASN A 99 -12.32 12.60 -2.04
CA ASN A 99 -13.72 12.42 -1.70
C ASN A 99 -13.96 12.77 -0.23
N TRP A 100 -14.21 14.06 0.03
CA TRP A 100 -14.42 14.59 1.38
C TRP A 100 -15.61 13.94 2.11
N SER A 101 -16.69 13.54 1.40
CA SER A 101 -17.87 12.92 2.03
C SER A 101 -17.61 11.54 2.65
N ARG A 102 -16.47 10.92 2.32
CA ARG A 102 -16.02 9.66 2.94
C ARG A 102 -15.14 9.86 4.17
N LEU A 103 -14.79 11.11 4.48
CA LEU A 103 -13.97 11.48 5.63
C LEU A 103 -14.85 11.97 6.79
N HIS A 104 -14.29 11.94 7.99
CA HIS A 104 -14.90 12.36 9.24
C HIS A 104 -14.08 13.51 9.83
N SER A 105 -14.46 14.74 9.50
CA SER A 105 -13.75 15.93 9.97
C SER A 105 -13.81 16.10 11.49
N SER A 106 -14.73 15.42 12.17
CA SER A 106 -14.75 15.32 13.64
C SER A 106 -13.58 14.53 14.22
N GLN A 107 -12.86 13.76 13.41
CA GLN A 107 -11.74 12.93 13.84
C GLN A 107 -10.38 13.49 13.43
N TRP A 108 -10.32 14.55 12.60
CA TRP A 108 -9.06 15.05 12.06
C TRP A 108 -8.07 15.53 13.13
N GLN A 109 -8.53 16.08 14.25
CA GLN A 109 -7.64 16.49 15.34
C GLN A 109 -7.10 15.34 16.19
N ILE A 110 -7.75 14.17 16.16
CA ILE A 110 -7.49 13.08 17.11
C ILE A 110 -6.86 11.88 16.39
N ASN A 111 -7.31 11.58 15.18
CA ASN A 111 -6.94 10.38 14.45
C ASN A 111 -6.09 10.72 13.20
N PRO A 112 -4.78 10.44 13.20
CA PRO A 112 -3.90 10.71 12.06
C PRO A 112 -4.32 9.91 10.82
N TYR A 113 -4.90 8.72 11.00
CA TYR A 113 -5.34 7.90 9.88
C TYR A 113 -6.56 8.45 9.16
N GLU A 114 -7.41 9.23 9.84
CA GLU A 114 -8.54 9.87 9.17
C GLU A 114 -8.07 10.98 8.22
N VAL A 115 -7.00 11.70 8.60
CA VAL A 115 -6.32 12.65 7.73
C VAL A 115 -5.65 11.91 6.57
N ALA A 116 -4.94 10.81 6.84
CA ALA A 116 -4.26 10.02 5.82
C ALA A 116 -5.23 9.41 4.78
N ARG A 117 -6.48 9.09 5.16
CA ARG A 117 -7.51 8.59 4.24
C ARG A 117 -7.81 9.55 3.10
N ALA A 118 -7.52 10.84 3.25
CA ALA A 118 -7.63 11.80 2.16
C ALA A 118 -6.78 11.38 0.95
N PHE A 119 -5.64 10.72 1.17
CA PHE A 119 -4.68 10.30 0.15
C PHE A 119 -4.85 8.83 -0.28
N ILE A 120 -5.80 8.10 0.30
CA ILE A 120 -5.96 6.66 0.08
C ILE A 120 -7.38 6.39 -0.43
N PRO A 121 -7.60 6.41 -1.75
CA PRO A 121 -8.92 6.23 -2.32
C PRO A 121 -9.58 4.95 -1.84
N ARG A 122 -10.85 5.04 -1.40
CA ARG A 122 -11.66 3.90 -0.96
C ARG A 122 -11.13 3.17 0.28
N ALA A 123 -10.22 3.77 1.05
CA ALA A 123 -9.85 3.22 2.36
C ALA A 123 -11.07 3.21 3.29
N HIS A 124 -11.38 2.04 3.84
CA HIS A 124 -12.39 1.87 4.87
C HIS A 124 -11.96 2.62 6.15
N ARG A 125 -12.90 3.10 6.98
CA ARG A 125 -12.57 3.86 8.20
C ARG A 125 -11.72 3.10 9.22
N LEU A 126 -11.73 1.77 9.16
CA LEU A 126 -10.97 0.89 10.06
C LEU A 126 -9.74 0.26 9.40
N TYR A 127 -9.36 0.70 8.20
CA TYR A 127 -8.26 0.09 7.44
C TYR A 127 -6.95 0.02 8.25
N TYR A 128 -6.61 1.05 9.02
CA TYR A 128 -5.42 1.10 9.87
C TYR A 128 -5.45 0.15 11.07
N LYS A 129 -6.61 -0.45 11.39
CA LYS A 129 -6.75 -1.42 12.48
C LYS A 129 -6.67 -2.86 11.99
N SER A 130 -6.72 -3.11 10.68
CA SER A 130 -6.66 -4.46 10.13
C SER A 130 -5.25 -4.79 9.67
N ALA A 131 -4.89 -6.08 9.77
CA ALA A 131 -3.66 -6.61 9.17
C ALA A 131 -3.59 -6.31 7.66
N ASP A 132 -4.75 -6.12 7.01
CA ASP A 132 -4.85 -5.80 5.58
C ASP A 132 -4.12 -4.53 5.18
N PHE A 133 -3.93 -3.55 6.08
CA PHE A 133 -3.14 -2.37 5.74
C PHE A 133 -1.68 -2.71 5.51
N HIS A 134 -1.14 -3.62 6.31
CA HIS A 134 0.25 -4.05 6.21
C HIS A 134 0.46 -5.01 5.04
N GLU A 135 -0.57 -5.74 4.62
CA GLU A 135 -0.48 -6.78 3.59
C GLU A 135 -0.92 -6.32 2.19
N ASP A 136 -1.85 -5.37 2.07
CA ASP A 136 -2.23 -4.82 0.76
C ASP A 136 -1.44 -3.56 0.42
N PHE A 137 -0.41 -3.78 -0.39
CA PHE A 137 0.50 -2.75 -0.89
C PHE A 137 -0.19 -1.54 -1.55
N ARG A 138 -1.45 -1.69 -1.97
CA ARG A 138 -2.27 -0.60 -2.53
C ARG A 138 -2.33 0.60 -1.61
N PHE A 139 -2.50 0.39 -0.31
CA PHE A 139 -2.76 1.49 0.61
C PHE A 139 -1.53 2.39 0.74
N THR A 140 -0.38 1.76 0.94
CA THR A 140 0.94 2.39 0.97
C THR A 140 1.25 3.11 -0.34
N LEU A 141 1.07 2.44 -1.50
CA LEU A 141 1.29 3.05 -2.81
C LEU A 141 0.37 4.24 -3.06
N SER A 142 -0.90 4.14 -2.67
CA SER A 142 -1.86 5.26 -2.83
C SER A 142 -1.43 6.46 -2.00
N PHE A 143 -1.04 6.25 -0.74
CA PHE A 143 -0.58 7.33 0.11
C PHE A 143 0.63 8.04 -0.50
N ILE A 144 1.65 7.27 -0.90
CA ILE A 144 2.88 7.75 -1.55
C ILE A 144 2.58 8.48 -2.86
N GLU A 145 1.64 7.98 -3.65
CA GLU A 145 1.30 8.59 -4.95
C GLU A 145 0.63 9.97 -4.80
N ASN A 146 -0.23 10.09 -3.78
CA ASN A 146 -1.14 11.20 -3.61
C ASN A 146 -0.65 12.27 -2.62
N THR A 147 0.42 11.97 -1.87
CA THR A 147 1.09 12.92 -0.96
C THR A 147 2.35 13.52 -1.60
N ARG A 148 2.77 14.68 -1.10
CA ARG A 148 4.05 15.33 -1.43
C ARG A 148 5.15 15.03 -0.43
N GLU A 149 4.79 14.42 0.70
CA GLU A 149 5.69 14.15 1.83
C GLU A 149 6.69 13.03 1.54
N ILE A 150 6.36 12.12 0.62
CA ILE A 150 7.23 11.01 0.22
C ILE A 150 7.45 11.11 -1.27
N SER A 151 8.69 11.38 -1.68
CA SER A 151 9.06 11.49 -3.09
C SER A 151 9.51 10.14 -3.62
N VAL A 152 8.78 9.62 -4.61
CA VAL A 152 9.14 8.39 -5.33
C VAL A 152 9.05 8.68 -6.84
N PRO A 153 10.08 8.35 -7.63
CA PRO A 153 10.07 8.58 -9.07
C PRO A 153 8.80 8.03 -9.73
N LYS A 154 8.21 8.80 -10.65
CA LYS A 154 6.95 8.42 -11.33
C LYS A 154 7.07 7.05 -12.01
N GLY A 155 8.15 6.81 -12.75
CA GLY A 155 8.39 5.53 -13.43
C GLY A 155 8.47 4.35 -12.44
N LEU A 156 9.07 4.55 -11.27
CA LEU A 156 9.12 3.52 -10.24
C LEU A 156 7.73 3.25 -9.63
N ARG A 157 6.94 4.29 -9.35
CA ARG A 157 5.54 4.14 -8.90
C ARG A 157 4.69 3.34 -9.90
N GLU A 158 4.83 3.64 -11.19
CA GLU A 158 4.13 2.91 -12.26
C GLU A 158 4.53 1.43 -12.30
N LYS A 159 5.83 1.13 -12.21
CA LYS A 159 6.32 -0.26 -12.10
C LYS A 159 5.73 -0.99 -10.90
N LEU A 160 5.71 -0.37 -9.72
CA LEU A 160 5.18 -0.98 -8.50
C LEU A 160 3.68 -1.29 -8.61
N TRP A 161 2.89 -0.38 -9.20
CA TRP A 161 1.48 -0.64 -9.51
C TRP A 161 1.30 -1.80 -10.49
N GLN A 162 2.15 -1.90 -11.51
CA GLN A 162 2.13 -3.01 -12.46
C GLN A 162 2.47 -4.34 -11.77
N CYS A 163 3.54 -4.39 -10.96
CA CYS A 163 3.93 -5.57 -10.17
C CYS A 163 2.77 -6.05 -9.28
N ARG A 164 2.17 -5.14 -8.50
CA ARG A 164 0.98 -5.45 -7.69
C ARG A 164 -0.17 -5.96 -8.57
N GLY A 165 -0.39 -5.33 -9.72
CA GLY A 165 -1.42 -5.70 -10.68
C GLY A 165 -1.26 -7.13 -11.21
N ARG A 166 -0.03 -7.56 -11.52
CA ARG A 166 0.26 -8.92 -11.99
C ARG A 166 -0.10 -9.97 -10.95
N VAL A 167 0.18 -9.70 -9.67
CA VAL A 167 -0.09 -10.65 -8.59
C VAL A 167 -1.57 -10.70 -8.17
N LYS A 168 -2.26 -9.56 -8.10
CA LYS A 168 -3.67 -9.47 -7.59
C LYS A 168 -4.77 -9.72 -8.64
N ARG A 169 -4.47 -9.93 -9.92
CA ARG A 169 -5.49 -10.11 -10.98
C ARG A 169 -6.30 -11.40 -10.74
N LYS A 170 -7.54 -11.23 -10.27
CA LYS A 170 -8.50 -12.30 -9.92
C LYS A 170 -8.87 -13.27 -11.06
N ASN A 171 -8.52 -12.96 -12.32
CA ASN A 171 -9.03 -13.67 -13.50
C ASN A 171 -7.94 -14.33 -14.37
N LEU A 172 -6.68 -14.35 -13.92
CA LEU A 172 -5.59 -15.02 -14.63
C LEU A 172 -5.11 -16.21 -13.80
N ARG A 173 -4.73 -17.30 -14.48
CA ARG A 173 -3.98 -18.39 -13.85
C ARG A 173 -2.79 -17.77 -13.13
N MET A 174 -2.60 -18.12 -11.85
CA MET A 174 -1.52 -17.65 -10.96
C MET A 174 -0.17 -18.04 -11.53
N ARG A 175 0.29 -17.31 -12.55
CA ARG A 175 1.44 -17.65 -13.40
C ARG A 175 2.20 -16.39 -13.73
N MET A 176 3.51 -16.48 -13.65
CA MET A 176 4.45 -15.39 -13.89
C MET A 176 5.71 -15.95 -14.56
N SER A 177 6.26 -15.29 -15.58
CA SER A 177 7.53 -15.71 -16.17
C SER A 177 8.72 -15.36 -15.27
N ASP A 178 9.89 -15.92 -15.57
CA ASP A 178 11.13 -15.58 -14.84
C ASP A 178 11.48 -14.09 -15.01
N GLU A 179 11.30 -13.54 -16.22
CA GLU A 179 11.54 -12.12 -16.48
C GLU A 179 10.56 -11.22 -15.70
N GLU A 180 9.31 -11.64 -15.55
CA GLU A 180 8.32 -10.92 -14.76
C GLU A 180 8.62 -10.95 -13.26
N LEU A 181 9.13 -12.07 -12.75
CA LEU A 181 9.60 -12.19 -11.36
C LEU A 181 10.83 -11.31 -11.14
N GLN A 182 11.84 -11.43 -11.99
CA GLN A 182 13.07 -10.64 -11.93
C GLN A 182 12.76 -9.15 -11.92
N GLY A 183 11.97 -8.66 -12.89
CA GLY A 183 11.57 -7.26 -12.94
C GLY A 183 10.72 -6.81 -11.75
N THR A 184 10.01 -7.74 -11.08
CA THR A 184 9.28 -7.46 -9.83
C THR A 184 10.24 -7.29 -8.67
N ILE A 185 11.21 -8.19 -8.49
CA ILE A 185 12.20 -8.12 -7.41
C ILE A 185 13.09 -6.88 -7.57
N GLU A 186 13.50 -6.54 -8.80
CA GLU A 186 14.28 -5.33 -9.09
C GLU A 186 13.51 -4.06 -8.72
N ALA A 187 12.25 -3.93 -9.17
CA ALA A 187 11.44 -2.76 -8.84
C ALA A 187 11.18 -2.61 -7.34
N LEU A 188 10.96 -3.73 -6.64
CA LEU A 188 10.77 -3.74 -5.19
C LEU A 188 12.06 -3.37 -4.45
N THR A 189 13.21 -3.86 -4.90
CA THR A 189 14.53 -3.54 -4.35
C THR A 189 14.84 -2.07 -4.54
N GLU A 190 14.73 -1.55 -5.78
CA GLU A 190 14.91 -0.13 -6.09
C GLU A 190 14.02 0.75 -5.20
N PHE A 191 12.80 0.30 -4.93
CA PHE A 191 11.86 1.02 -4.10
C PHE A 191 12.22 1.05 -2.62
N VAL A 192 12.54 -0.09 -1.99
CA VAL A 192 12.86 -0.12 -0.56
C VAL A 192 14.23 0.47 -0.25
N SER A 193 15.14 0.52 -1.22
CA SER A 193 16.44 1.19 -1.11
C SER A 193 16.36 2.72 -1.15
N LEU A 194 15.19 3.32 -1.37
CA LEU A 194 15.03 4.77 -1.26
C LEU A 194 15.29 5.22 0.19
N PRO A 195 16.09 6.28 0.43
CA PRO A 195 16.48 6.70 1.78
C PRO A 195 15.31 6.95 2.75
N VAL A 196 14.15 7.34 2.22
CA VAL A 196 12.92 7.58 2.99
C VAL A 196 12.39 6.33 3.71
N PHE A 197 12.81 5.13 3.33
CA PHE A 197 12.40 3.88 3.97
C PHE A 197 13.44 3.30 4.92
N GLY A 198 14.53 4.03 5.18
CA GLY A 198 15.57 3.65 6.13
C GLY A 198 16.38 2.43 5.70
N ASP A 199 16.92 1.69 6.67
CA ASP A 199 17.67 0.46 6.41
C ASP A 199 16.75 -0.66 5.91
N SER A 200 17.07 -1.16 4.72
CA SER A 200 16.35 -2.25 4.05
C SER A 200 17.27 -3.41 3.66
N GLU A 201 18.53 -3.46 4.12
CA GLU A 201 19.52 -4.44 3.62
C GLU A 201 19.06 -5.88 3.83
N SER A 202 18.59 -6.20 5.04
CA SER A 202 18.07 -7.53 5.38
C SER A 202 16.83 -7.91 4.56
N LEU A 203 15.97 -6.94 4.26
CA LEU A 203 14.79 -7.15 3.43
C LEU A 203 15.19 -7.39 1.96
N VAL A 204 16.11 -6.59 1.44
CA VAL A 204 16.63 -6.72 0.07
C VAL A 204 17.27 -8.10 -0.12
N ALA A 205 18.11 -8.54 0.83
CA ALA A 205 18.68 -9.89 0.81
C ALA A 205 17.59 -10.97 0.79
N LYS A 206 16.56 -10.83 1.64
CA LYS A 206 15.44 -11.77 1.74
C LYS A 206 14.59 -11.85 0.47
N ILE A 207 14.33 -10.73 -0.21
CA ILE A 207 13.54 -10.77 -1.45
C ILE A 207 14.38 -11.23 -2.65
N ASN A 208 15.68 -10.91 -2.67
CA ASN A 208 16.60 -11.41 -3.71
C ASN A 208 16.81 -12.92 -3.62
N SER A 209 16.79 -13.51 -2.42
CA SER A 209 16.90 -14.98 -2.29
C SER A 209 15.73 -15.73 -2.93
N LEU A 210 14.59 -15.07 -3.17
CA LEU A 210 13.43 -15.66 -3.86
C LEU A 210 13.67 -15.88 -5.36
N LEU A 211 14.71 -15.28 -5.94
CA LEU A 211 15.14 -15.57 -7.31
C LEU A 211 15.90 -16.90 -7.41
N ASN A 212 16.56 -17.31 -6.33
CA ASN A 212 17.41 -18.50 -6.31
C ASN A 212 16.75 -19.70 -5.61
N SER A 213 15.47 -19.60 -5.21
CA SER A 213 14.74 -20.71 -4.57
C SER A 213 14.55 -21.94 -5.47
N HIS A 214 15.01 -21.89 -6.72
CA HIS A 214 14.99 -23.01 -7.66
C HIS A 214 16.09 -24.05 -7.42
N GLU A 215 17.20 -23.68 -6.76
CA GLU A 215 18.40 -24.53 -6.73
C GLU A 215 18.49 -25.46 -5.51
N ASN A 216 17.65 -25.28 -4.48
CA ASN A 216 17.82 -25.93 -3.17
C ASN A 216 16.61 -26.74 -2.66
N ASP A 217 15.75 -27.28 -3.52
CA ASP A 217 14.60 -28.07 -3.05
C ASP A 217 14.41 -29.43 -3.72
N ASP A 218 15.21 -30.40 -3.26
CA ASP A 218 14.69 -31.71 -2.88
C ASP A 218 13.67 -31.52 -1.74
N GLY A 219 12.42 -31.23 -2.11
CA GLY A 219 11.28 -31.32 -1.19
C GLY A 219 10.91 -30.06 -0.41
N CYS A 220 10.32 -29.08 -1.11
CA CYS A 220 9.68 -27.93 -0.48
C CYS A 220 8.45 -28.38 0.32
N SER A 221 8.65 -28.59 1.61
CA SER A 221 7.56 -28.70 2.58
C SER A 221 7.03 -27.30 2.85
N ILE A 222 6.07 -26.86 2.05
CA ILE A 222 5.21 -25.74 2.38
C ILE A 222 4.29 -26.23 3.52
N MET A 223 4.61 -25.87 4.76
CA MET A 223 3.64 -25.81 5.86
C MET A 223 3.18 -24.37 6.07
#